data_AF-A0A7S1GGD0-F1
#
_entry.id   AF-A0A7S1GGD0-F1
#
_cell.length_a   1.000
_cell.length_b   1.000
_cell.length_c   1.000
_cell.angle_alpha   90.00
_cell.angle_beta   90.00
_cell.angle_gamma   90.00
#
_symmetry.space_group_name_H-M   'P 1'
#
loop_
_entity.id
_entity.type
_entity.pdbx_description
1 polymer ?
#
loop_
_entity_poly.entity_id
_entity_poly.type
_entity_poly.pdbx_seq_one_letter_code
_entity_poly.pdbx_strand_id
1 'polypeptide(L)'
;SNKGVDVKVRNTETGEVTMEHASYLVAADGAHSPIRKQLGIDMDGPGTLQHLINIYFTSPELGSRLMDAKRMGMLYFVFGTRNIVVLVAHNLRKGEFVA
;
A
#
# COMPACT_ATOMS: atom_id res chain seq x y z
N SER A 1 -14.27 32.04 -21.95
CA SER A 1 -13.33 30.90 -22.15
C SER A 1 -13.73 29.78 -21.22
N ASN A 2 -14.04 28.60 -21.76
CA ASN A 2 -14.38 27.42 -20.95
C ASN A 2 -13.11 26.83 -20.33
N LYS A 3 -12.53 27.53 -19.34
CA LYS A 3 -11.29 27.14 -18.66
C LYS A 3 -11.65 26.11 -17.59
N GLY A 4 -11.20 24.88 -17.77
CA GLY A 4 -11.45 23.78 -16.86
C GLY A 4 -10.95 22.47 -17.43
N VAL A 5 -11.28 21.38 -16.77
CA VAL A 5 -10.95 20.02 -17.14
C VAL A 5 -12.27 19.24 -17.23
N ASP A 6 -12.49 18.57 -18.35
CA ASP A 6 -13.58 17.62 -18.50
C ASP A 6 -13.07 16.24 -18.07
N VAL A 7 -13.79 15.60 -17.15
CA VAL A 7 -13.42 14.33 -16.53
C VAL A 7 -14.47 13.30 -16.86
N LYS A 8 -14.02 12.16 -17.42
CA LYS A 8 -14.86 11.00 -17.65
C LYS A 8 -14.87 10.12 -16.41
N VAL A 9 -15.99 10.04 -15.72
CA VAL A 9 -16.15 9.25 -14.49
C VAL A 9 -16.90 7.97 -14.81
N ARG A 10 -16.46 6.84 -14.26
CA ARG A 10 -17.17 5.57 -14.34
C ARG A 10 -17.60 5.13 -12.94
N ASN A 11 -18.88 4.89 -12.75
CA ASN A 11 -19.38 4.20 -11.57
C ASN A 11 -19.00 2.71 -11.68
N THR A 12 -18.26 2.19 -10.68
CA THR A 12 -17.77 0.81 -10.70
C THR A 12 -18.83 -0.23 -10.37
N GLU A 13 -19.93 0.15 -9.74
CA GLU A 13 -21.05 -0.74 -9.39
C GLU A 13 -22.04 -0.87 -10.55
N THR A 14 -22.42 0.26 -11.15
CA THR A 14 -23.42 0.28 -12.22
C THR A 14 -22.83 0.21 -13.62
N GLY A 15 -21.53 0.54 -13.77
CA GLY A 15 -20.84 0.66 -15.05
C GLY A 15 -21.15 1.95 -15.81
N GLU A 16 -22.08 2.77 -15.32
CA GLU A 16 -22.47 4.06 -15.90
C GLU A 16 -21.27 5.00 -16.04
N VAL A 17 -21.29 5.79 -17.10
CA VAL A 17 -20.22 6.74 -17.41
C VAL A 17 -20.81 8.14 -17.56
N THR A 18 -20.29 9.09 -16.78
CA THR A 18 -20.67 10.50 -16.84
C THR A 18 -19.49 11.37 -17.28
N MET A 19 -19.82 12.58 -17.72
CA MET A 19 -18.86 13.63 -18.02
C MET A 19 -19.05 14.76 -17.01
N GLU A 20 -18.03 15.05 -16.23
CA GLU A 20 -18.04 16.10 -15.22
C GLU A 20 -17.10 17.23 -15.64
N HIS A 21 -17.52 18.48 -15.47
CA HIS A 21 -16.66 19.65 -15.73
C HIS A 21 -16.19 20.25 -14.41
N ALA A 22 -14.89 20.45 -14.26
CA ALA A 22 -14.31 21.07 -13.07
C ALA A 22 -13.31 22.18 -13.45
N SER A 23 -13.17 23.21 -12.59
CA SER A 23 -12.16 24.24 -12.82
C SER A 23 -10.72 23.71 -12.65
N TYR A 24 -10.54 22.70 -11.81
CA TYR A 24 -9.26 22.06 -11.52
C TYR A 24 -9.43 20.57 -11.23
N LEU A 25 -8.37 19.80 -11.44
CA LEU A 25 -8.27 18.38 -11.10
C LEU A 25 -6.99 18.13 -10.30
N VAL A 26 -7.10 17.43 -9.17
CA VAL A 26 -5.95 16.99 -8.36
C VAL A 26 -5.77 15.48 -8.54
N ALA A 27 -4.67 15.06 -9.16
CA ALA A 27 -4.34 13.65 -9.33
C ALA A 27 -3.72 13.08 -8.05
N ALA A 28 -4.49 12.28 -7.31
CA ALA A 28 -4.07 11.56 -6.11
C ALA A 28 -4.18 10.02 -6.29
N ASP A 29 -3.88 9.55 -7.50
CA ASP A 29 -4.07 8.19 -8.01
C ASP A 29 -2.87 7.25 -7.79
N GLY A 30 -1.97 7.63 -6.86
CA GLY A 30 -0.89 6.77 -6.35
C GLY A 30 0.37 6.71 -7.23
N ALA A 31 1.35 5.90 -6.81
CA ALA A 31 2.68 5.82 -7.44
C ALA A 31 2.63 5.53 -8.95
N HIS A 32 1.65 4.73 -9.38
CA HIS A 32 1.44 4.33 -10.76
C HIS A 32 0.50 5.26 -11.56
N SER A 33 0.26 6.49 -11.07
CA SER A 33 -0.64 7.51 -11.62
C SER A 33 -0.82 7.44 -13.14
N PRO A 34 -1.99 7.01 -13.63
CA PRO A 34 -2.35 7.16 -15.04
C PRO A 34 -2.46 8.62 -15.47
N ILE A 35 -2.91 9.54 -14.62
CA ILE A 35 -3.05 10.96 -15.00
C ILE A 35 -1.68 11.58 -15.27
N ARG A 36 -0.70 11.33 -14.40
CA ARG A 36 0.69 11.80 -14.61
C ARG A 36 1.24 11.34 -15.95
N LYS A 37 1.01 10.06 -16.30
CA LYS A 37 1.43 9.48 -17.58
C LYS A 37 0.71 10.13 -18.78
N GLN A 38 -0.60 10.38 -18.67
CA GLN A 38 -1.35 11.06 -19.73
C GLN A 38 -0.86 12.49 -19.99
N LEU A 39 -0.37 13.16 -18.95
CA LEU A 39 0.20 14.51 -19.05
C LEU A 39 1.67 14.51 -19.51
N GLY A 40 2.29 13.35 -19.75
CA GLY A 40 3.69 13.26 -20.17
C GLY A 40 4.69 13.73 -19.11
N ILE A 41 4.32 13.63 -17.83
CA ILE A 41 5.20 14.04 -16.72
C ILE A 41 6.05 12.84 -16.31
N ASP A 42 7.35 12.91 -16.61
CA ASP A 42 8.32 11.90 -16.23
C ASP A 42 8.67 11.97 -14.73
N MET A 43 9.11 10.83 -14.17
CA MET A 43 9.63 10.77 -12.80
C MET A 43 11.14 10.62 -12.84
N ASP A 44 11.83 11.44 -12.06
CA ASP A 44 13.27 11.31 -11.83
C ASP A 44 13.55 10.38 -10.64
N GLY A 45 14.48 9.45 -10.86
CA GLY A 45 14.95 8.52 -9.83
C GLY A 45 15.10 7.09 -10.36
N PRO A 46 15.79 6.23 -9.60
CA PRO A 46 15.84 4.80 -9.91
C PRO A 46 14.41 4.25 -9.87
N GLY A 47 14.04 3.43 -10.86
CA GLY A 47 12.68 2.89 -11.01
C GLY A 47 12.22 2.03 -9.83
N THR A 48 12.20 0.71 -9.95
CA THR A 48 11.85 -0.14 -8.81
C THR A 48 13.01 -0.17 -7.81
N LEU A 49 12.79 0.40 -6.63
CA LEU A 49 13.79 0.43 -5.55
C LEU A 49 14.02 -0.94 -4.93
N GLN A 50 12.94 -1.70 -4.70
CA GLN A 50 12.99 -3.01 -4.05
C GLN A 50 11.74 -3.84 -4.39
N HIS A 51 11.89 -5.17 -4.43
CA HIS A 51 10.78 -6.11 -4.42
C HIS A 51 10.61 -6.65 -3.00
N LEU A 52 9.46 -6.37 -2.40
CA LEU A 52 9.08 -6.86 -1.08
C LEU A 52 7.97 -7.90 -1.27
N ILE A 53 8.13 -9.05 -0.61
CA ILE A 53 7.07 -10.06 -0.49
C ILE A 53 6.52 -9.90 0.91
N ASN A 54 5.21 -9.63 1.01
CA ASN A 54 4.52 -9.58 2.30
C ASN A 54 3.72 -10.88 2.48
N ILE A 55 4.05 -11.65 3.51
CA ILE A 55 3.36 -12.90 3.85
C ILE A 55 2.51 -12.68 5.09
N TYR A 56 1.20 -12.68 4.92
CA TYR A 56 0.25 -12.60 6.04
C TYR A 56 0.04 -14.00 6.62
N PHE A 57 0.23 -14.15 7.93
CA PHE A 57 -0.02 -15.42 8.61
C PHE A 57 -0.50 -15.23 10.04
N THR A 58 -1.12 -16.28 10.57
CA THR A 58 -1.59 -16.32 11.95
C THR A 58 -0.84 -17.40 12.73
N SER A 59 -0.31 -17.03 13.89
CA SER A 59 0.32 -17.93 14.85
C SER A 59 -0.04 -17.52 16.29
N PRO A 60 -1.10 -18.09 16.87
CA PRO A 60 -1.51 -17.77 18.24
C PRO A 60 -0.42 -18.12 19.27
N GLU A 61 0.33 -19.20 19.03
CA GLU A 61 1.44 -19.62 19.89
C GLU A 61 2.59 -18.60 19.89
N LEU A 62 2.98 -18.09 18.72
CA LEU A 62 4.00 -17.04 18.65
C LEU A 62 3.52 -15.77 19.37
N GLY A 63 2.25 -15.41 19.15
CA GLY A 63 1.61 -14.30 19.85
C GLY A 63 1.66 -14.44 21.37
N SER A 64 1.21 -15.56 21.92
CA SER A 64 1.23 -15.82 23.37
C SER A 64 2.65 -15.82 23.93
N ARG A 65 3.59 -16.49 23.28
CA ARG A 65 5.01 -16.52 23.71
C ARG A 65 5.63 -15.12 23.80
N LEU A 66 5.35 -14.24 22.83
CA LEU A 66 5.85 -12.86 22.84
C LEU A 66 5.22 -12.03 23.96
N MET A 67 3.94 -12.24 24.24
CA MET A 67 3.24 -11.57 25.34
C MET A 67 3.72 -12.05 26.71
N ASP A 68 3.82 -13.36 26.91
CA ASP A 68 4.26 -13.98 28.17
C ASP A 68 5.70 -13.60 28.51
N ALA A 69 6.57 -13.55 27.48
CA ALA A 69 7.94 -13.08 27.62
C ALA A 69 8.08 -11.56 27.79
N LYS A 70 6.97 -10.80 27.78
CA LYS A 70 6.93 -9.32 27.80
C LYS A 70 7.77 -8.67 26.69
N ARG A 71 7.83 -9.31 25.52
CA ARG A 71 8.55 -8.85 24.33
C ARG A 71 7.59 -8.29 23.28
N MET A 72 6.62 -7.49 23.71
CA MET A 72 5.63 -6.89 22.80
C MET A 72 6.25 -5.75 21.99
N GLY A 73 6.20 -5.88 20.67
CA GLY A 73 6.61 -4.84 19.72
C GLY A 73 5.85 -4.98 18.40
N MET A 74 5.82 -3.89 17.63
CA MET A 74 5.23 -3.90 16.28
C MET A 74 6.16 -4.56 15.27
N LEU A 75 7.48 -4.38 15.41
CA LEU A 75 8.48 -4.87 14.45
C LEU A 75 9.48 -5.78 15.16
N TYR A 76 9.75 -6.95 14.57
CA TYR A 76 10.82 -7.85 14.97
C TYR A 76 11.73 -8.09 13.78
N PHE A 77 12.96 -7.60 13.87
CA PHE A 77 14.00 -7.85 12.88
C PHE A 77 14.64 -9.20 13.16
N VAL A 78 14.44 -10.15 12.24
CA VAL A 78 14.96 -11.51 12.34
C VAL A 78 16.09 -11.66 11.31
N PHE A 79 17.31 -11.83 11.81
CA PHE A 79 18.50 -12.02 11.00
C PHE A 79 18.86 -13.51 10.99
N GLY A 80 18.57 -14.18 9.87
CA GLY A 80 19.01 -15.55 9.62
C GLY A 80 20.30 -15.59 8.81
N THR A 81 20.92 -16.77 8.72
CA THR A 81 22.15 -16.99 7.92
C THR A 81 21.95 -16.82 6.42
N ARG A 82 20.70 -16.83 5.94
CA ARG A 82 20.36 -16.69 4.50
C ARG A 82 19.34 -15.60 4.19
N ASN A 83 18.56 -15.15 5.18
CA ASN A 83 17.45 -14.22 4.96
C ASN A 83 17.37 -13.19 6.10
N ILE A 84 16.96 -11.97 5.76
CA ILE A 84 16.54 -10.95 6.71
C ILE A 84 15.02 -10.81 6.55
N VAL A 85 14.29 -10.91 7.66
CA VAL A 85 12.83 -10.78 7.70
C VAL A 85 12.45 -9.73 8.73
N VAL A 86 11.45 -8.91 8.40
CA VAL A 86 10.81 -8.02 9.37
C VAL A 86 9.43 -8.58 9.67
N LEU A 87 9.25 -9.15 10.85
CA LEU A 87 7.93 -9.56 11.30
C LEU A 87 7.19 -8.35 11.87
N VAL A 88 6.08 -7.99 11.25
CA VAL A 88 5.15 -6.97 11.73
C VAL A 88 4.03 -7.64 12.51
N ALA A 89 3.91 -7.35 13.80
CA ALA A 89 2.78 -7.81 14.60
C ALA A 89 1.62 -6.83 14.47
N HIS A 90 0.56 -7.23 13.77
CA HIS A 90 -0.67 -6.46 13.67
C HIS A 90 -1.56 -6.65 14.90
N ASN A 91 -1.61 -7.88 15.43
CA ASN A 91 -2.38 -8.19 16.62
C ASN A 91 -1.78 -9.39 17.37
N LEU A 92 -0.98 -9.14 18.41
CA LEU A 92 -0.37 -10.20 19.21
C LEU A 92 -1.38 -11.10 19.93
N ARG A 93 -2.56 -10.56 20.30
CA ARG A 93 -3.60 -11.35 20.99
C ARG A 93 -4.24 -12.38 20.07
N LYS A 94 -4.41 -12.04 18.80
CA LYS A 94 -4.90 -12.96 17.76
C LYS A 94 -3.77 -13.75 17.09
N GLY A 95 -2.52 -13.36 17.32
CA GLY A 95 -1.35 -13.93 16.66
C GLY A 95 -1.28 -13.55 15.18
N GLU A 96 -1.71 -12.35 14.79
CA GLU A 96 -1.70 -11.89 13.39
C GLU A 96 -0.38 -11.16 13.07
N PHE A 97 0.31 -11.66 12.04
CA PHE A 97 1.63 -11.17 11.62
C PHE A 97 1.72 -10.97 10.10
N VAL A 98 2.66 -10.11 9.69
CA VAL A 98 3.18 -10.00 8.32
C VAL A 98 4.69 -10.24 8.35
N ALA A 99 5.20 -11.05 7.44
CA ALA A 99 6.65 -11.26 7.22
C ALA A 99 7.10 -10.71 5.87
#